data_AF-A0A529PQU5-F1
#
_entry.id   AF-A0A529PQU5-F1
#
_cell.length_a   1.000
_cell.length_b   1.000
_cell.length_c   1.000
_cell.angle_alpha   90.00
_cell.angle_beta   90.00
_cell.angle_gamma   90.00
#
_symmetry.space_group_name_H-M   'P 1'
#
loop_
_entity.id
_entity.type
_entity.pdbx_description
1 polymer ?
#
loop_
_entity_poly.entity_id
_entity_poly.type
_entity_poly.pdbx_seq_one_letter_code
_entity_poly.pdbx_strand_id
1 'polypeptide(L)' 'MSFGLAVESERRNLFRYALHLCGRDRDEAEDLVQDTMLLALRAEHQFKAGTNLSGWLATIMRNKR' A
#
# COMPACT_ATOMS: atom_id res chain seq x y z
N MET A 1 -5.96 -16.65 -6.86
CA MET A 1 -4.70 -15.95 -6.53
C MET A 1 -4.83 -15.43 -5.12
N SER A 2 -3.82 -15.61 -4.26
CA SER A 2 -3.85 -15.09 -2.89
C SER A 2 -3.84 -13.56 -2.92
N PHE A 3 -4.67 -12.92 -2.09
CA PHE A 3 -4.71 -11.46 -1.94
C PHE A 3 -3.34 -10.88 -1.63
N GLY A 4 -2.53 -11.56 -0.82
CA GLY A 4 -1.18 -11.12 -0.49
C GLY A 4 -0.25 -11.01 -1.70
N LEU A 5 -0.40 -11.88 -2.71
CA LEU A 5 0.36 -11.73 -3.96
C LEU A 5 -0.08 -10.51 -4.76
N ALA A 6 -1.37 -10.17 -4.73
CA ALA A 6 -1.87 -8.96 -5.37
C ALA A 6 -1.31 -7.71 -4.68
N VAL A 7 -1.31 -7.67 -3.34
CA VAL A 7 -0.71 -6.58 -2.56
C VAL A 7 0.80 -6.46 -2.84
N GLU A 8 1.55 -7.57 -2.87
CA GLU A 8 2.99 -7.56 -3.18
C GLU A 8 3.26 -6.99 -4.58
N SER A 9 2.43 -7.33 -5.57
CA SER A 9 2.61 -6.82 -6.94
C SER A 9 2.48 -5.29 -7.04
N GLU A 10 1.78 -4.65 -6.09
CA GLU A 10 1.62 -3.20 -6.01
C GLU A 10 2.78 -2.49 -5.30
N ARG A 11 3.73 -3.21 -4.69
CA ARG A 11 4.84 -2.65 -3.90
C ARG A 11 5.58 -1.52 -4.64
N ARG A 12 5.85 -1.69 -5.94
CA ARG A 12 6.55 -0.67 -6.76
C ARG A 12 5.73 0.60 -6.93
N ASN A 13 4.41 0.47 -7.10
CA ASN A 13 3.52 1.63 -7.25
C ASN A 13 3.38 2.36 -5.92
N LEU A 14 3.22 1.62 -4.82
CA LEU A 14 3.20 2.15 -3.47
C LEU A 14 4.48 2.89 -3.14
N PHE A 15 5.65 2.33 -3.48
CA PHE A 15 6.93 2.99 -3.21
C PHE A 15 7.09 4.32 -3.94
N ARG A 16 6.72 4.40 -5.23
CA ARG A 16 6.74 5.67 -5.97
C ARG A 16 5.82 6.71 -5.34
N TYR A 17 4.65 6.28 -4.89
CA TYR A 17 3.68 7.15 -4.25
C TYR A 17 4.16 7.59 -2.85
N ALA A 18 4.72 6.68 -2.06
CA ALA A 18 5.32 6.96 -0.76
C ALA A 18 6.50 7.95 -0.87
N LEU A 19 7.37 7.82 -1.88
CA LEU A 19 8.43 8.81 -2.14
C LEU A 19 7.89 10.23 -2.38
N HIS A 20 6.73 10.35 -3.02
CA HIS A 20 6.10 11.66 -3.20
C HIS A 20 5.57 12.22 -1.88
N LEU A 21 5.05 11.34 -1.01
CA LEU A 21 4.59 11.72 0.32
C LEU A 21 5.77 12.11 1.22
N CYS A 22 6.78 11.26 1.38
CA CYS A 22 7.92 11.43 2.28
C CYS A 22 9.00 12.40 1.76
N GLY A 23 8.67 13.33 0.86
CA GLY A 23 9.64 14.33 0.38
C GLY A 23 10.88 13.75 -0.32
N ARG A 24 10.76 12.56 -0.92
CA ARG A 24 11.84 11.74 -1.52
C ARG A 24 12.82 11.11 -0.52
N ASP A 25 12.51 11.12 0.78
CA ASP A 25 13.19 10.25 1.72
C ASP A 25 12.84 8.78 1.38
N ARG A 26 13.88 7.98 1.13
CA ARG A 26 13.70 6.59 0.70
C ARG A 26 13.39 5.68 1.87
N ASP A 27 14.00 5.92 3.02
CA ASP A 27 13.87 5.04 4.18
C ASP A 27 12.47 5.21 4.77
N GLU A 28 12.03 6.46 4.95
CA GLU A 28 10.66 6.78 5.38
C GLU A 28 9.61 6.22 4.39
N ALA A 29 9.89 6.29 3.08
CA ALA A 29 9.01 5.74 2.07
C ALA A 29 8.95 4.20 2.09
N GLU A 30 10.07 3.51 2.33
CA GLU A 30 10.08 2.05 2.48
C GLU A 30 9.30 1.60 3.71
N ASP A 31 9.46 2.29 4.84
CA ASP A 31 8.70 2.03 6.07
C ASP A 31 7.20 2.23 5.85
N LEU A 32 6.80 3.33 5.22
CA LEU A 32 5.41 3.62 4.91
C LEU A 32 4.79 2.56 3.98
N VAL A 33 5.54 2.05 3.01
CA VAL A 33 5.10 0.95 2.13
C VAL A 33 4.88 -0.33 2.93
N GLN A 34 5.83 -0.72 3.78
CA GLN A 34 5.72 -1.93 4.59
C GLN A 34 4.50 -1.87 5.53
N ASP A 35 4.33 -0.76 6.24
CA ASP A 35 3.17 -0.55 7.11
C ASP A 35 1.85 -0.60 6.34
N THR A 36 1.80 0.02 5.16
CA THR A 36 0.62 -0.01 4.29
C THR A 36 0.26 -1.44 3.88
N MET A 37 1.25 -2.23 3.45
CA MET A 37 1.03 -3.61 3.04
C MET A 37 0.58 -4.49 4.22
N LEU A 38 1.17 -4.31 5.40
CA LEU A 38 0.76 -5.01 6.61
C LEU A 38 -0.68 -4.68 7.02
N LEU A 39 -1.06 -3.41 6.97
CA LEU A 39 -2.43 -2.96 7.22
C LEU A 39 -3.41 -3.50 6.18
N ALA A 40 -3.03 -3.51 4.90
CA ALA A 40 -3.83 -4.07 3.83
C ALA A 40 -4.13 -5.55 4.04
N LEU A 41 -3.13 -6.35 4.41
CA LEU A 41 -3.31 -7.77 4.70
C LEU A 41 -4.24 -7.99 5.91
N ARG A 42 -4.12 -7.18 6.97
CA ARG A 42 -5.02 -7.25 8.13
C ARG A 42 -6.46 -6.83 7.78
N ALA A 43 -6.61 -5.89 6.85
CA ALA A 43 -7.88 -5.37 6.38
C ALA A 43 -8.42 -6.09 5.13
N GLU A 44 -7.87 -7.25 4.75
CA GLU A 44 -8.27 -7.99 3.54
C GLU A 44 -9.79 -8.20 3.47
N HIS A 45 -10.42 -8.50 4.60
CA HIS A 45 -11.87 -8.69 4.71
C HIS A 45 -12.71 -7.45 4.35
N GLN A 46 -12.11 -6.26 4.34
CA GLN A 46 -12.76 -4.99 3.95
C GLN A 46 -12.58 -4.70 2.46
N PHE A 47 -11.66 -5.39 1.79
CA PHE A 47 -11.43 -5.20 0.36
C PHE A 47 -12.50 -5.93 -0.45
N LYS A 48 -13.15 -5.20 -1.37
CA LYS A 48 -14.10 -5.78 -2.30
C LYS A 48 -13.37 -6.23 -3.58
N ALA A 49 -13.30 -7.54 -3.81
CA ALA A 49 -12.72 -8.09 -5.03
C ALA A 49 -13.39 -7.50 -6.30
N GLY A 50 -12.60 -7.27 -7.35
CA GLY A 50 -13.06 -6.62 -8.58
C GLY A 50 -13.08 -5.08 -8.53
N THR A 51 -12.66 -4.47 -7.42
CA THR A 51 -12.46 -3.01 -7.31
C THR A 51 -10.98 -2.63 -7.43
N ASN A 52 -10.68 -1.32 -7.45
CA ASN A 52 -9.32 -0.80 -7.64
C ASN A 52 -8.44 -1.01 -6.39
N LEU A 53 -7.59 -2.04 -6.42
CA LEU A 53 -6.65 -2.35 -5.35
C LEU A 53 -5.65 -1.22 -5.10
N SER A 54 -5.01 -0.67 -6.13
CA SER A 54 -4.02 0.41 -5.99
C SER A 54 -4.65 1.65 -5.34
N GLY A 55 -5.89 1.97 -5.71
CA GLY A 55 -6.65 3.07 -5.10
C GLY A 55 -6.96 2.84 -3.62
N TRP A 56 -7.35 1.61 -3.25
CA TRP A 56 -7.62 1.25 -1.87
C TRP A 56 -6.34 1.25 -1.01
N LEU A 57 -5.23 0.72 -1.52
CA LEU A 57 -3.92 0.78 -0.86
C LEU A 57 -3.43 2.22 -0.66
N ALA A 58 -3.65 3.10 -1.65
CA ALA A 58 -3.32 4.52 -1.52
C ALA A 58 -4.15 5.22 -0.43
N THR A 59 -5.41 4.80 -0.21
CA THR A 59 -6.24 5.29 0.90
C THR A 59 -5.68 4.85 2.25
N ILE A 60 -5.29 3.57 2.39
CA ILE A 60 -4.65 3.06 3.62
C ILE A 60 -3.38 3.86 3.91
N MET A 61 -2.53 4.04 2.90
CA MET A 61 -1.27 4.79 3.03
C MET A 61 -1.49 6.24 3.48
N ARG A 62 -2.48 6.95 2.91
CA ARG A 62 -2.79 8.33 3.32
C ARG A 62 -3.34 8.41 4.74
N ASN A 63 -4.10 7.42 5.20
CA ASN A 63 -4.65 7.41 6.56
C ASN A 63 -3.58 7.14 7.62
N LYS A 64 -2.43 6.56 7.21
CA LYS A 64 -1.31 6.24 8.09
C LYS A 64 -0.30 7.39 8.24
N ARG A 65 -0.23 8.29 7.26
CA ARG A 65 0.67 9.45 7.25
C ARG A 65 0.05 10.64 7.97
#